data_AF-A0A355FT70-F1
#
_entry.id   AF-A0A355FT70-F1
#
_cell.length_a   1.000
_cell.length_b   1.000
_cell.length_c   1.000
_cell.angle_alpha   90.00
_cell.angle_beta   90.00
_cell.angle_gamma   90.00
#
_symmetry.space_group_name_H-M   'P 1'
#
loop_
_entity.id
_entity.type
_entity.pdbx_description
1 polymer ?
#
loop_
_entity_poly.entity_id
_entity_poly.type
_entity_poly.pdbx_seq_one_letter_code
_entity_poly.pdbx_strand_id
1 'polypeptide(L)'
;MADCLPGPWRLCPRFAAGKSKSDYTVNEGVKMKQGIFITFEGVDGSGKSTQAHMLAARLEAEAIPNLITREPGGTALAEKIRQLLLFTEEVKLAPGTEVLLYAASRAQHVSEVIRPALNRGEVVISERFTDSSLAYQGFASGNDPELVRQVNSFATGGLVPDLTFFLDLSAEEGWRRVLERSGAEDRMEAKGLSFQEKVRQGYLR
;
A
#
# COMPACT_ATOMS: atom_id res chain seq x y z
N MET A 1 45.84 17.66 -27.22
CA MET A 1 46.06 16.20 -27.39
C MET A 1 47.28 15.82 -26.56
N ALA A 2 47.02 15.16 -25.44
CA ALA A 2 47.93 14.30 -24.68
C ALA A 2 47.08 13.68 -23.57
N ASP A 3 46.37 12.63 -23.99
CA ASP A 3 45.94 11.42 -23.28
C ASP A 3 45.76 11.46 -21.76
N CYS A 4 44.50 11.23 -21.37
CA CYS A 4 44.04 10.76 -20.07
C CYS A 4 44.73 9.44 -19.66
N LEU A 5 44.70 9.09 -18.38
CA LEU A 5 44.11 7.82 -17.89
C LEU A 5 44.04 7.80 -16.32
N PRO A 6 43.21 6.93 -15.70
CA PRO A 6 42.15 7.35 -14.79
C PRO A 6 42.22 6.74 -13.38
N GLY A 7 41.42 7.26 -12.45
CA GLY A 7 41.07 6.59 -11.19
C GLY A 7 40.18 7.45 -10.30
N PRO A 8 38.95 7.03 -9.92
CA PRO A 8 38.06 7.82 -9.08
C PRO A 8 38.21 7.44 -7.62
N TRP A 9 39.40 7.63 -7.04
CA TRP A 9 39.55 7.63 -5.58
C TRP A 9 40.60 8.67 -5.20
N ARG A 10 40.13 9.89 -4.90
CA ARG A 10 40.65 10.69 -3.77
C ARG A 10 39.82 11.95 -3.58
N LEU A 11 39.26 12.05 -2.38
CA LEU A 11 38.99 13.27 -1.65
C LEU A 11 40.07 14.32 -1.91
N CYS A 12 39.67 15.50 -2.36
CA CYS A 12 40.52 16.68 -2.34
C CYS A 12 40.06 17.59 -1.19
N PRO A 13 40.89 17.81 -0.16
CA PRO A 13 40.56 18.68 0.97
C PRO A 13 40.88 20.15 0.67
N ARG A 14 39.97 21.01 1.13
CA ARG A 14 40.17 22.37 1.66
C ARG A 14 40.80 23.44 0.74
N PHE A 15 40.01 24.48 0.47
CA PHE A 15 40.46 25.85 0.69
C PHE A 15 39.52 26.52 1.71
N ALA A 16 40.12 27.19 2.69
CA ALA A 16 39.46 27.91 3.78
C ALA A 16 39.83 29.39 3.73
N ALA A 17 38.86 30.27 4.03
CA ALA A 17 38.95 31.60 4.69
C ALA A 17 37.68 32.40 4.32
N GLY A 18 36.72 32.64 5.24
CA GLY A 18 36.65 33.78 6.18
C GLY A 18 35.84 34.94 5.54
N LYS A 19 34.87 35.64 6.12
CA LYS A 19 34.25 35.85 7.45
C LYS A 19 32.76 36.16 7.21
N SER A 20 31.84 35.95 8.14
CA SER A 20 31.24 37.05 8.93
C SER A 20 30.24 36.46 9.94
N LYS A 21 30.24 37.00 11.17
CA LYS A 21 29.24 36.74 12.22
C LYS A 21 27.99 37.57 11.92
N SER A 22 26.86 36.92 11.69
CA SER A 22 25.52 37.46 11.99
C SER A 22 24.48 36.35 11.83
N ASP A 23 23.74 36.11 12.91
CA ASP A 23 22.39 35.56 12.96
C ASP A 23 22.13 34.21 12.26
N TYR A 24 22.49 33.13 12.96
CA TYR A 24 21.77 31.86 12.82
C TYR A 24 21.16 31.52 14.16
N THR A 25 19.96 32.04 14.40
CA THR A 25 19.04 31.46 15.38
C THR A 25 18.77 30.02 14.97
N VAL A 26 19.07 29.10 15.88
CA VAL A 26 18.63 27.70 15.81
C VAL A 26 17.10 27.71 15.82
N ASN A 27 16.49 27.48 14.65
CA ASN A 27 15.11 27.00 14.62
C ASN A 27 15.17 25.56 15.11
N GLU A 28 14.84 25.34 16.38
CA GLU A 28 14.47 24.03 16.89
C GLU A 28 13.32 23.53 16.00
N GLY A 29 13.65 22.61 15.09
CA GLY A 29 12.70 22.07 14.15
C GLY A 29 11.55 21.45 14.94
N VAL A 30 10.37 22.04 14.83
CA VAL A 30 9.12 21.39 15.25
C VAL A 30 9.11 20.04 14.54
N LYS A 31 9.35 18.97 15.29
CA LYS A 31 9.28 17.61 14.79
C LYS A 31 7.80 17.38 14.49
N MET A 32 7.40 17.66 13.24
CA MET A 32 6.04 17.44 12.79
C MET A 32 5.67 16.01 13.16
N LYS A 33 4.61 15.85 13.93
CA LYS A 33 4.14 14.52 14.34
C LYS A 33 3.78 13.80 13.03
N GLN A 34 4.53 12.77 12.69
CA GLN A 34 4.24 11.94 11.52
C GLN A 34 2.85 11.32 11.73
N GLY A 35 2.04 11.30 10.68
CA GLY A 35 0.70 10.70 10.69
C GLY A 35 0.77 9.20 11.00
N ILE A 36 -0.40 8.61 11.23
CA ILE A 36 -0.52 7.18 11.55
C ILE A 36 -1.13 6.48 10.34
N PHE A 37 -0.51 5.40 9.87
CA PHE A 37 -1.02 4.59 8.78
C PHE A 37 -1.68 3.29 9.30
N ILE A 38 -2.99 3.19 9.09
CA ILE A 38 -3.82 2.06 9.52
C ILE A 38 -4.37 1.34 8.28
N THR A 39 -4.33 0.01 8.28
CA THR A 39 -4.91 -0.80 7.22
C THR A 39 -5.95 -1.78 7.75
N PHE A 40 -6.94 -2.10 6.92
CA PHE A 40 -7.94 -3.13 7.18
C PHE A 40 -7.80 -4.26 6.17
N GLU A 41 -7.54 -5.47 6.66
CA GLU A 41 -7.21 -6.64 5.89
C GLU A 41 -8.15 -7.81 6.19
N GLY A 42 -8.25 -8.75 5.25
CA GLY A 42 -9.10 -9.93 5.37
C GLY A 42 -9.70 -10.38 4.05
N VAL A 43 -10.32 -11.56 4.07
CA VAL A 43 -11.04 -12.16 2.93
C VAL A 43 -12.19 -11.27 2.44
N ASP A 44 -12.66 -11.50 1.23
CA ASP A 44 -13.83 -10.79 0.73
C ASP A 44 -15.07 -11.07 1.60
N GLY A 45 -15.91 -10.04 1.78
CA GLY A 45 -17.06 -10.09 2.70
C GLY A 45 -16.73 -9.96 4.20
N SER A 46 -15.46 -9.83 4.61
CA SER A 46 -15.09 -9.72 6.03
C SER A 46 -15.54 -8.43 6.74
N GLY A 47 -16.00 -7.42 6.00
CA GLY A 47 -16.46 -6.14 6.56
C GLY A 47 -15.40 -5.04 6.65
N LYS A 48 -14.27 -5.17 5.94
CA LYS A 48 -13.20 -4.15 5.86
C LYS A 48 -13.73 -2.74 5.62
N SER A 49 -14.53 -2.56 4.57
CA SER A 49 -15.08 -1.26 4.20
C SER A 49 -15.91 -0.67 5.34
N THR A 50 -16.79 -1.47 5.93
CA THR A 50 -17.61 -1.03 7.07
C THR A 50 -16.75 -0.57 8.24
N GLN A 51 -15.75 -1.35 8.65
CA GLN A 51 -14.89 -1.01 9.79
C GLN A 51 -14.01 0.22 9.51
N ALA A 52 -13.46 0.34 8.30
CA ALA A 52 -12.68 1.50 7.89
C ALA A 52 -13.51 2.79 7.93
N HIS A 53 -14.74 2.77 7.40
CA HIS A 53 -15.64 3.93 7.42
C HIS A 53 -16.13 4.26 8.83
N MET A 54 -16.39 3.25 9.67
CA MET A 54 -16.73 3.48 11.09
C MET A 54 -15.60 4.16 11.85
N LEU A 55 -14.35 3.75 11.60
CA LEU A 55 -13.18 4.40 12.20
C LEU A 55 -13.03 5.84 11.70
N ALA A 56 -13.14 6.07 10.39
CA ALA A 56 -13.08 7.42 9.81
C ALA A 56 -14.13 8.35 10.42
N ALA A 57 -15.40 7.91 10.47
CA ALA A 57 -16.49 8.68 11.06
C ALA A 57 -16.25 8.98 12.55
N ARG A 58 -15.64 8.05 13.30
CA ARG A 58 -15.28 8.29 14.70
C ARG A 58 -14.19 9.35 14.84
N LEU A 59 -13.15 9.31 14.01
CA LEU A 59 -12.07 10.30 14.01
C LEU A 59 -12.58 11.69 13.61
N GLU A 60 -13.46 11.76 12.61
CA GLU A 60 -14.13 13.00 12.21
C GLU A 60 -14.95 13.61 13.36
N ALA A 61 -15.71 12.79 14.10
CA ALA A 61 -16.47 13.24 15.26
C ALA A 61 -15.58 13.76 16.41
N GLU A 62 -14.31 13.37 16.45
CA GLU A 62 -13.30 13.86 17.39
C GLU A 62 -12.44 15.00 16.81
N ALA A 63 -12.77 15.49 15.62
CA ALA A 63 -12.00 16.50 14.88
C ALA A 63 -10.53 16.11 14.66
N ILE A 64 -10.25 14.81 14.51
CA ILE A 64 -8.93 14.28 14.18
C ILE A 64 -8.79 14.21 12.66
N PRO A 65 -7.82 14.93 12.05
CA PRO A 65 -7.59 14.88 10.60
C PRO A 65 -7.31 13.45 10.15
N ASN A 66 -8.08 12.98 9.18
CA ASN A 66 -7.96 11.63 8.65
C ASN A 66 -8.28 11.58 7.16
N LEU A 67 -7.78 10.53 6.51
CA LEU A 67 -7.99 10.24 5.10
C LEU A 67 -8.32 8.75 4.97
N ILE A 68 -9.48 8.44 4.40
CA ILE A 68 -9.83 7.06 4.01
C ILE A 68 -9.51 6.82 2.54
N THR A 69 -8.98 5.64 2.23
CA THR A 69 -8.65 5.20 0.87
C THR A 69 -8.73 3.68 0.73
N ARG A 70 -8.49 3.13 -0.48
CA ARG A 70 -8.51 1.69 -0.76
C ARG A 70 -7.51 1.28 -1.84
N GLU A 71 -7.10 0.02 -1.79
CA GLU A 71 -6.28 -0.60 -2.83
C GLU A 71 -6.91 -1.87 -3.45
N PRO A 72 -6.68 -2.13 -4.75
CA PRO A 72 -6.04 -1.25 -5.73
C PRO A 72 -6.99 -0.09 -6.07
N GLY A 73 -6.45 1.11 -6.29
CA GLY A 73 -7.22 2.34 -6.50
C GLY A 73 -6.61 3.55 -5.78
N GLY A 74 -7.43 4.58 -5.57
CA GLY A 74 -7.07 5.76 -4.77
C GLY A 74 -6.42 6.92 -5.55
N THR A 75 -6.02 6.71 -6.81
CA THR A 75 -5.56 7.78 -7.72
C THR A 75 -6.08 7.55 -9.14
N ALA A 76 -6.07 8.58 -9.99
CA ALA A 76 -6.56 8.45 -11.36
C ALA A 76 -5.85 7.33 -12.17
N LEU A 77 -4.54 7.16 -11.97
CA LEU A 77 -3.79 6.06 -12.61
C LEU A 77 -4.06 4.72 -11.91
N ALA A 78 -4.11 4.69 -10.58
CA ALA A 78 -4.37 3.48 -9.82
C ALA A 78 -5.77 2.89 -10.10
N GLU A 79 -6.78 3.74 -10.34
CA GLU A 79 -8.13 3.33 -10.75
C GLU A 79 -8.15 2.72 -12.17
N LYS A 80 -7.34 3.24 -13.11
CA LYS A 80 -7.18 2.60 -14.43
C LYS A 80 -6.53 1.21 -14.31
N ILE A 81 -5.55 1.07 -13.43
CA ILE A 81 -4.91 -0.23 -13.16
C ILE A 81 -5.91 -1.18 -12.49
N ARG A 82 -6.72 -0.68 -11.53
CA ARG A 82 -7.81 -1.45 -10.92
C ARG A 82 -8.77 -2.00 -11.98
N GLN A 83 -9.13 -1.19 -12.98
CA GLN A 83 -9.99 -1.63 -14.07
C GLN A 83 -9.40 -2.82 -14.83
N LEU A 84 -8.09 -2.77 -15.13
CA LEU A 84 -7.36 -3.87 -15.78
C LEU A 84 -7.32 -5.13 -14.90
N LEU A 85 -7.11 -4.96 -13.59
CA LEU A 85 -6.98 -6.06 -12.64
C LEU A 85 -8.29 -6.79 -12.37
N LEU A 86 -9.41 -6.07 -12.32
CA LEU A 86 -10.66 -6.56 -11.75
C LEU A 86 -11.76 -6.80 -12.78
N PHE A 87 -11.79 -6.03 -13.87
CA PHE A 87 -12.96 -5.95 -14.76
C PHE A 87 -12.64 -6.20 -16.23
N THR A 88 -11.42 -6.67 -16.55
CA THR A 88 -11.05 -7.03 -17.92
C THR A 88 -11.14 -8.55 -18.10
N GLU A 89 -12.32 -9.04 -18.47
CA GLU A 89 -12.62 -10.48 -18.60
C GLU A 89 -11.86 -11.16 -19.76
N GLU A 90 -11.55 -10.41 -20.81
CA GLU A 90 -10.93 -10.93 -22.04
C GLU A 90 -9.42 -11.22 -21.87
N VAL A 91 -8.80 -10.71 -20.81
CA VAL A 91 -7.34 -10.79 -20.62
C VAL A 91 -6.99 -11.73 -19.46
N LYS A 92 -6.43 -12.89 -19.80
CA LYS A 92 -5.76 -13.75 -18.82
C LYS A 92 -4.41 -13.15 -18.46
N LEU A 93 -4.31 -12.54 -17.29
CA LEU A 93 -3.03 -12.07 -16.75
C LEU A 93 -2.17 -13.24 -16.28
N ALA A 94 -0.89 -13.24 -16.67
CA ALA A 94 0.09 -14.12 -16.05
C ALA A 94 0.25 -13.76 -14.56
N PRO A 95 0.59 -14.72 -13.67
CA PRO A 95 0.73 -14.46 -12.23
C PRO A 95 1.66 -13.29 -11.90
N GLY A 96 2.82 -13.21 -12.57
CA GLY A 96 3.76 -12.09 -12.41
C GLY A 96 3.20 -10.75 -12.87
N THR A 97 2.38 -10.72 -13.94
CA THR A 97 1.72 -9.50 -14.39
C THR A 97 0.73 -8.98 -13.35
N GLU A 98 -0.04 -9.87 -12.71
CA GLU A 98 -0.95 -9.49 -11.64
C GLU A 98 -0.19 -8.85 -10.46
N VAL A 99 0.89 -9.48 -10.00
CA VAL A 99 1.76 -8.94 -8.93
C VAL A 99 2.26 -7.53 -9.29
N LEU A 100 2.79 -7.36 -10.50
CA LEU A 100 3.37 -6.10 -10.95
C LEU A 100 2.33 -4.99 -11.11
N LEU A 101 1.11 -5.31 -11.57
CA LEU A 101 0.05 -4.32 -11.68
C LEU A 101 -0.47 -3.87 -10.31
N TYR A 102 -0.66 -4.79 -9.35
CA TYR A 102 -0.97 -4.42 -7.97
C TYR A 102 0.12 -3.53 -7.38
N ALA A 103 1.39 -3.88 -7.57
CA ALA A 103 2.53 -3.10 -7.12
C ALA A 103 2.60 -1.70 -7.77
N ALA A 104 2.31 -1.59 -9.08
CA ALA A 104 2.27 -0.31 -9.79
C ALA A 104 1.14 0.60 -9.29
N SER A 105 -0.07 0.05 -9.08
CA SER A 105 -1.20 0.76 -8.47
C SER A 105 -0.82 1.33 -7.09
N ARG A 106 -0.23 0.47 -6.26
CA ARG A 106 0.25 0.82 -4.91
C ARG A 106 1.34 1.88 -4.92
N ALA A 107 2.34 1.77 -5.79
CA ALA A 107 3.44 2.74 -5.86
C ALA A 107 2.90 4.15 -6.15
N GLN A 108 1.98 4.28 -7.10
CA GLN A 108 1.35 5.54 -7.41
C GLN A 108 0.53 6.07 -6.22
N HIS A 109 -0.29 5.21 -5.62
CA HIS A 109 -1.15 5.57 -4.49
C HIS A 109 -0.35 6.03 -3.26
N VAL A 110 0.73 5.33 -2.94
CA VAL A 110 1.65 5.69 -1.87
C VAL A 110 2.28 7.07 -2.12
N SER A 111 2.73 7.32 -3.35
CA SER A 111 3.42 8.57 -3.71
C SER A 111 2.48 9.78 -3.72
N GLU A 112 1.27 9.63 -4.24
CA GLU A 112 0.36 10.75 -4.51
C GLU A 112 -0.59 11.04 -3.34
N VAL A 113 -0.92 10.03 -2.53
CA VAL A 113 -1.99 10.12 -1.53
C VAL A 113 -1.47 9.82 -0.13
N ILE A 114 -0.97 8.60 0.10
CA ILE A 114 -0.68 8.12 1.46
C ILE A 114 0.47 8.93 2.09
N ARG A 115 1.63 9.00 1.44
CA ARG A 115 2.80 9.72 2.01
C ARG A 115 2.52 11.21 2.22
N PRO A 116 1.91 11.93 1.26
CA PRO A 116 1.53 13.32 1.50
C PRO A 116 0.61 13.51 2.71
N ALA A 117 -0.38 12.64 2.91
CA ALA A 117 -1.29 12.71 4.06
C ALA A 117 -0.56 12.43 5.39
N LEU A 118 0.28 11.39 5.44
CA LEU A 118 1.10 11.09 6.61
C LEU A 118 2.05 12.24 6.96
N ASN A 119 2.62 12.91 5.95
CA ASN A 119 3.50 14.07 6.16
C ASN A 119 2.75 15.29 6.73
N ARG A 120 1.43 15.38 6.52
CA ARG A 120 0.56 16.40 7.14
C ARG A 120 0.09 16.02 8.55
N GLY A 121 0.47 14.85 9.06
CA GLY A 121 0.09 14.38 10.39
C GLY A 121 -1.30 13.74 10.45
N GLU A 122 -1.90 13.39 9.30
CA GLU A 122 -3.23 12.77 9.24
C GLU A 122 -3.19 11.28 9.62
N VAL A 123 -4.30 10.76 10.12
CA VAL A 123 -4.53 9.31 10.20
C VAL A 123 -4.97 8.82 8.82
N VAL A 124 -4.15 8.00 8.16
CA VAL A 124 -4.50 7.39 6.88
C VAL A 124 -5.09 6.01 7.15
N ILE A 125 -6.30 5.76 6.66
CA ILE A 125 -7.02 4.49 6.78
C ILE A 125 -7.13 3.90 5.38
N SER A 126 -6.48 2.76 5.12
CA SER A 126 -6.57 2.06 3.83
C SER A 126 -7.30 0.73 3.95
N GLU A 127 -8.30 0.53 3.10
CA GLU A 127 -8.85 -0.79 2.84
C GLU A 127 -7.86 -1.57 1.95
N ARG A 128 -7.24 -2.61 2.52
CA ARG A 128 -6.14 -3.38 1.92
C ARG A 128 -4.84 -2.57 1.75
N PHE A 129 -3.73 -3.29 1.77
CA PHE A 129 -2.38 -2.83 1.46
C PHE A 129 -1.48 -4.02 1.06
N THR A 130 -0.22 -4.06 1.51
CA THR A 130 0.76 -5.10 1.14
C THR A 130 0.40 -6.49 1.62
N ASP A 131 -0.29 -6.62 2.77
CA ASP A 131 -0.69 -7.93 3.32
C ASP A 131 -1.68 -8.64 2.40
N SER A 132 -2.62 -7.90 1.79
CA SER A 132 -3.46 -8.42 0.70
C SER A 132 -2.63 -9.03 -0.42
N SER A 133 -1.53 -8.40 -0.85
CA SER A 133 -0.72 -8.96 -1.93
C SER A 133 0.00 -10.25 -1.53
N LEU A 134 0.40 -10.39 -0.26
CA LEU A 134 0.99 -11.62 0.24
C LEU A 134 -0.04 -12.75 0.30
N ALA A 135 -1.24 -12.48 0.82
CA ALA A 135 -2.30 -13.47 0.93
C ALA A 135 -2.83 -13.89 -0.44
N TYR A 136 -3.13 -12.94 -1.33
CA TYR A 136 -3.73 -13.21 -2.63
C TYR A 136 -2.69 -13.65 -3.66
N GLN A 137 -1.69 -12.82 -3.94
CA GLN A 137 -0.74 -13.11 -5.00
C GLN A 137 0.37 -14.08 -4.56
N GLY A 138 0.90 -13.91 -3.34
CA GLY A 138 1.90 -14.84 -2.80
C GLY A 138 1.30 -16.22 -2.56
N PHE A 139 0.39 -16.30 -1.59
CA PHE A 139 -0.10 -17.59 -1.12
C PHE A 139 -1.17 -18.21 -2.04
N ALA A 140 -2.30 -17.52 -2.27
CA ALA A 140 -3.44 -18.11 -2.98
C ALA A 140 -3.19 -18.35 -4.48
N SER A 141 -2.46 -17.44 -5.14
CA SER A 141 -2.06 -17.56 -6.55
C SER A 141 -0.75 -18.32 -6.77
N GLY A 142 -0.05 -18.73 -5.70
CA GLY A 142 1.13 -19.61 -5.78
C GLY A 142 2.42 -18.96 -6.29
N ASN A 143 2.58 -17.65 -6.16
CA ASN A 143 3.87 -16.98 -6.41
C ASN A 143 4.80 -17.17 -5.20
N ASP A 144 6.11 -16.96 -5.39
CA ASP A 144 7.04 -16.90 -4.26
C ASP A 144 6.69 -15.72 -3.33
N PRO A 145 6.29 -15.96 -2.07
CA PRO A 145 5.92 -14.89 -1.14
C PRO A 145 7.06 -13.91 -0.86
N GLU A 146 8.32 -14.35 -0.93
CA GLU A 146 9.47 -13.48 -0.71
C GLU A 146 9.65 -12.51 -1.88
N LEU A 147 9.49 -12.99 -3.11
CA LEU A 147 9.49 -12.12 -4.29
C LEU A 147 8.35 -11.10 -4.22
N VAL A 148 7.14 -11.52 -3.80
CA VAL A 148 6.01 -10.59 -3.62
C VAL A 148 6.31 -9.55 -2.54
N ARG A 149 6.95 -9.92 -1.42
CA ARG A 149 7.42 -8.95 -0.41
C ARG A 149 8.41 -7.95 -1.00
N GLN A 150 9.41 -8.40 -1.74
CA GLN A 150 10.43 -7.53 -2.32
C GLN A 150 9.86 -6.53 -3.32
N VAL A 151 8.99 -6.99 -4.22
CA VAL A 151 8.29 -6.11 -5.17
C VAL A 151 7.47 -5.05 -4.45
N ASN A 152 6.77 -5.43 -3.39
CA ASN A 152 5.95 -4.50 -2.61
C ASN A 152 6.78 -3.54 -1.75
N SER A 153 7.89 -4.00 -1.17
CA SER A 153 8.83 -3.14 -0.45
C SER A 153 9.41 -2.08 -1.37
N PHE A 154 9.73 -2.45 -2.62
CA PHE A 154 10.17 -1.50 -3.62
C PHE A 154 9.06 -0.51 -3.99
N ALA A 155 7.87 -1.02 -4.33
CA ALA A 155 6.72 -0.20 -4.74
C ALA A 155 6.31 0.83 -3.68
N THR A 156 6.34 0.43 -2.41
CA THR A 156 5.98 1.32 -1.30
C THR A 156 7.12 2.24 -0.88
N GLY A 157 8.35 2.03 -1.34
CA GLY A 157 9.54 2.69 -0.80
C GLY A 157 9.76 2.37 0.69
N GLY A 158 9.45 1.14 1.09
CA GLY A 158 9.56 0.67 2.48
C GLY A 158 8.50 1.22 3.45
N LEU A 159 7.41 1.82 2.95
CA LEU A 159 6.30 2.21 3.82
C LEU A 159 5.56 0.95 4.30
N VAL A 160 5.41 0.82 5.61
CA VAL A 160 4.60 -0.21 6.27
C VAL A 160 3.53 0.46 7.13
N PRO A 161 2.36 -0.17 7.32
CA PRO A 161 1.36 0.31 8.27
C PRO A 161 1.90 0.34 9.70
N ASP A 162 1.49 1.34 10.48
CA ASP A 162 1.70 1.37 11.93
C ASP A 162 0.78 0.36 12.64
N LEU A 163 -0.40 0.10 12.05
CA LEU A 163 -1.38 -0.85 12.57
C LEU A 163 -2.17 -1.50 11.43
N THR A 164 -2.19 -2.84 11.40
CA THR A 164 -3.07 -3.61 10.52
C THR A 164 -4.17 -4.27 11.36
N PHE A 165 -5.43 -4.01 11.04
CA PHE A 165 -6.57 -4.78 11.55
C PHE A 165 -6.89 -5.93 10.59
N PHE A 166 -6.58 -7.16 11.00
CA PHE A 166 -7.01 -8.35 10.29
C PHE A 166 -8.39 -8.79 10.78
N LEU A 167 -9.40 -8.66 9.91
CA LEU A 167 -10.77 -9.11 10.17
C LEU A 167 -10.89 -10.59 9.78
N ASP A 168 -10.56 -11.47 10.73
CA ASP A 168 -10.68 -12.91 10.52
C ASP A 168 -12.14 -13.34 10.46
N LEU A 169 -12.52 -13.92 9.32
CA LEU A 169 -13.82 -14.49 9.05
C LEU A 169 -13.63 -15.76 8.24
N SER A 170 -14.43 -16.80 8.50
CA SER A 170 -14.45 -18.00 7.65
C SER A 170 -14.74 -17.61 6.20
N ALA A 171 -14.05 -18.25 5.25
CA ALA A 171 -14.20 -17.95 3.83
C ALA A 171 -15.64 -18.19 3.35
N GLU A 172 -16.33 -19.16 3.93
CA GLU A 172 -17.71 -19.52 3.66
C GLU A 172 -18.67 -18.38 3.99
N GLU A 173 -18.56 -17.83 5.20
CA GLU A 173 -19.38 -16.71 5.66
C GLU A 173 -19.04 -15.41 4.91
N GLY A 174 -17.76 -15.16 4.63
CA GLY A 174 -17.35 -14.04 3.78
C GLY A 174 -17.95 -14.14 2.38
N TRP A 175 -17.87 -15.32 1.78
CA TRP A 175 -18.42 -15.61 0.46
C TRP A 175 -19.94 -15.47 0.42
N ARG A 176 -20.65 -15.94 1.45
CA ARG A 176 -22.10 -15.75 1.59
C ARG A 176 -22.48 -14.27 1.51
N ARG A 177 -21.75 -13.40 2.22
CA ARG A 177 -22.00 -11.95 2.22
C ARG A 177 -21.69 -11.29 0.86
N VAL A 178 -20.67 -11.76 0.15
CA VAL A 178 -20.36 -11.29 -1.21
C VAL A 178 -21.53 -11.60 -2.16
N LEU A 179 -22.04 -12.83 -2.10
CA LEU A 179 -23.18 -13.25 -2.92
C LEU A 179 -24.47 -12.45 -2.61
N GLU A 180 -24.70 -12.08 -1.35
CA GLU A 180 -25.86 -11.29 -0.94
C GLU A 180 -25.80 -9.83 -1.39
N ARG A 181 -24.61 -9.25 -1.54
CA ARG A 181 -24.43 -7.82 -1.87
C ARG A 181 -24.63 -7.54 -3.35
N SER A 182 -23.97 -8.29 -4.22
CA SER A 182 -23.90 -7.96 -5.65
C SER A 182 -23.78 -9.17 -6.58
N GLY A 183 -23.55 -10.38 -6.06
CA GLY A 183 -22.93 -11.45 -6.84
C GLY A 183 -21.42 -11.22 -7.03
N ALA A 184 -20.73 -12.20 -7.62
CA ALA A 184 -19.28 -12.12 -7.84
C ALA A 184 -18.97 -11.24 -9.07
N GLU A 185 -18.87 -9.93 -8.85
CA GLU A 185 -18.79 -8.93 -9.93
C GLU A 185 -17.35 -8.69 -10.42
N ASP A 186 -16.34 -8.98 -9.59
CA ASP A 186 -14.94 -8.78 -9.97
C ASP A 186 -14.17 -10.09 -10.15
N ARG A 187 -13.10 -10.03 -10.95
CA ARG A 187 -12.27 -11.19 -11.32
C ARG A 187 -11.66 -11.93 -10.12
N MET A 188 -11.43 -11.26 -8.99
CA MET A 188 -10.91 -11.93 -7.78
C MET A 188 -12.03 -12.67 -7.05
N GLU A 189 -13.20 -12.04 -6.92
CA GLU A 189 -14.40 -12.68 -6.39
C GLU A 189 -14.77 -13.90 -7.25
N ALA A 190 -14.69 -13.80 -8.58
CA ALA A 190 -14.98 -14.89 -9.51
C ALA A 190 -14.11 -16.15 -9.33
N LYS A 191 -12.97 -16.08 -8.62
CA LYS A 191 -12.16 -17.27 -8.27
C LYS A 191 -12.84 -18.16 -7.22
N GLY A 192 -13.88 -17.66 -6.54
CA GLY A 192 -14.78 -18.43 -5.69
C GLY A 192 -14.21 -18.84 -4.33
N LEU A 193 -15.01 -19.62 -3.60
CA LEU A 193 -14.78 -20.00 -2.20
C LEU A 193 -13.41 -20.66 -1.96
N SER A 194 -13.03 -21.64 -2.78
CA SER A 194 -11.77 -22.37 -2.60
C SER A 194 -10.53 -21.48 -2.73
N PHE A 195 -10.63 -20.39 -3.50
CA PHE A 195 -9.58 -19.38 -3.55
C PHE A 195 -9.57 -18.52 -2.28
N GLN A 196 -10.73 -18.11 -1.77
CA GLN A 196 -10.85 -17.35 -0.53
C GLN A 196 -10.36 -18.12 0.71
N GLU A 197 -10.55 -19.45 0.73
CA GLU A 197 -9.96 -20.31 1.76
C GLU A 197 -8.43 -20.21 1.77
N LYS A 198 -7.80 -20.29 0.59
CA LYS A 198 -6.35 -20.11 0.45
C LYS A 198 -5.92 -18.72 0.88
N VAL A 199 -6.65 -17.68 0.48
CA VAL A 199 -6.39 -16.30 0.90
C VAL A 199 -6.38 -16.18 2.42
N ARG A 200 -7.39 -16.74 3.11
CA ARG A 200 -7.46 -16.73 4.58
C ARG A 200 -6.24 -17.42 5.19
N GLN A 201 -5.88 -18.60 4.69
CA GLN A 201 -4.67 -19.31 5.14
C GLN A 201 -3.40 -18.50 4.89
N GLY A 202 -3.36 -17.69 3.83
CA GLY A 202 -2.27 -16.76 3.56
C GLY A 202 -2.16 -15.66 4.61
N TYR A 203 -3.27 -15.10 5.08
CA TYR A 203 -3.26 -14.09 6.16
C TYR A 203 -2.89 -14.65 7.54
N LEU A 204 -3.14 -15.94 7.80
CA LEU A 204 -2.88 -16.57 9.09
C LEU A 204 -1.41 -17.02 9.29
N ARG A 205 -0.52 -16.74 8.34
CA ARG A 205 0.90 -17.08 8.38
C ARG A 205 1.76 -15.86 8.68
#